data_AF-A0A1R3GKW3-F1
#
_entry.id   AF-A0A1R3GKW3-F1
#
_cell.length_a   1.000
_cell.length_b   1.000
_cell.length_c   1.000
_cell.angle_alpha   90.00
_cell.angle_beta   90.00
_cell.angle_gamma   90.00
#
_symmetry.space_group_name_H-M   'P 1'
#
loop_
_entity.id
_entity.type
_entity.pdbx_description
1 polymer ?
#
loop_
_entity_poly.entity_id
_entity_poly.type
_entity_poly.pdbx_seq_one_letter_code
_entity_poly.pdbx_strand_id
1 'polypeptide(L)'
;MVERAKTTATFHLVIISGKAYVEKYKDAIQTRDVFTIWGILQLLRKYPGRLPDLEIMFETEDRPVIKSSDYRGPNATTGPPPLFRYCGDKETLDIVFPDWSFWGWQDLLKCNVSDQQDWNARLFIQDWISEGQQGFKQSNVADQCTYRYKIYIEGFAWSVSEKYILACDSVTLIVQPHYYDFFMRSMQPVEHYWPIRDDDKCRSLKFAVDWGNNHKKKAQEIGKAASSFMQEQLKMDYIYDYMFHLLNEYAKLLKFEPKIPEGAVELCSEVMACQAEGLEGRKKQFMMESLVKGPSTTSPCTLPPPYEIPTLAAFLRRKINSIMQVKKWETSYWENLNKQ
;
A
#
# COMPACT_ATOMS: atom_id res chain seq x y z
N MET A 1 3.85 -27.13 -0.48
CA MET A 1 4.56 -25.94 0.06
C MET A 1 3.56 -24.80 0.29
N VAL A 2 2.75 -24.46 -0.71
CA VAL A 2 1.66 -23.47 -0.62
C VAL A 2 0.67 -23.79 0.51
N GLU A 3 0.18 -25.03 0.58
CA GLU A 3 -0.74 -25.49 1.65
C GLU A 3 -0.28 -25.23 3.09
N ARG A 4 1.02 -25.07 3.36
CA ARG A 4 1.49 -24.73 4.72
C ARG A 4 1.03 -23.34 5.16
N ALA A 5 0.79 -22.42 4.21
CA ALA A 5 0.22 -21.11 4.50
C ALA A 5 -1.28 -21.16 4.85
N LYS A 6 -1.99 -22.28 4.64
CA LYS A 6 -3.43 -22.42 4.94
C LYS A 6 -3.79 -22.08 6.39
N THR A 7 -2.92 -22.44 7.33
CA THR A 7 -3.11 -22.14 8.77
C THR A 7 -3.11 -20.65 9.09
N THR A 8 -2.53 -19.84 8.20
CA THR A 8 -2.42 -18.39 8.36
C THR A 8 -3.35 -17.65 7.43
N ALA A 9 -3.47 -18.07 6.17
CA ALA A 9 -4.19 -17.36 5.12
C ALA A 9 -5.66 -17.09 5.47
N THR A 10 -6.16 -15.93 5.02
CA THR A 10 -7.59 -15.61 5.02
C THR A 10 -8.31 -16.42 3.95
N PHE A 11 -7.75 -16.48 2.75
CA PHE A 11 -8.34 -17.20 1.62
C PHE A 11 -7.26 -17.79 0.70
N HIS A 12 -7.66 -18.80 -0.05
CA HIS A 12 -6.92 -19.42 -1.13
C HIS A 12 -7.60 -19.08 -2.45
N LEU A 13 -6.85 -18.48 -3.37
CA LEU A 13 -7.33 -18.14 -4.70
C LEU A 13 -6.55 -18.92 -5.76
N VAL A 14 -7.27 -19.58 -6.65
CA VAL A 14 -6.71 -20.33 -7.78
C VAL A 14 -7.21 -19.73 -9.08
N ILE A 15 -6.30 -19.49 -10.02
CA ILE A 15 -6.62 -19.10 -11.40
C ILE A 15 -6.36 -20.31 -12.28
N ILE A 16 -7.39 -20.81 -12.97
CA ILE A 16 -7.29 -21.87 -13.97
C ILE A 16 -7.98 -21.41 -15.24
N SER A 17 -7.27 -21.44 -16.37
CA SER A 17 -7.81 -21.05 -17.68
C SER A 17 -8.49 -19.67 -17.68
N GLY A 18 -7.88 -18.71 -16.96
CA GLY A 18 -8.37 -17.33 -16.84
C GLY A 18 -9.58 -17.14 -15.93
N LYS A 19 -10.02 -18.16 -15.21
CA LYS A 19 -11.11 -18.10 -14.22
C LYS A 19 -10.56 -18.16 -12.81
N ALA A 20 -11.13 -17.39 -11.89
CA ALA A 20 -10.75 -17.37 -10.49
C ALA A 20 -11.68 -18.23 -9.64
N TYR A 21 -11.11 -19.04 -8.75
CA TYR A 21 -11.79 -19.88 -7.77
C TYR A 21 -11.27 -19.52 -6.39
N VAL A 22 -12.16 -19.34 -5.41
CA VAL A 22 -11.78 -18.92 -4.06
C VAL A 22 -12.35 -19.84 -3.01
N GLU A 23 -11.47 -20.36 -2.14
CA GLU A 23 -11.82 -21.03 -0.88
C GLU A 23 -11.49 -20.05 0.27
N LYS A 24 -12.47 -19.70 1.11
CA LYS A 24 -12.25 -18.86 2.29
C LYS A 24 -11.99 -19.73 3.51
N TYR A 25 -10.94 -19.40 4.27
CA TYR A 25 -10.58 -20.12 5.49
C TYR A 25 -11.09 -19.43 6.76
N LYS A 26 -11.18 -18.10 6.73
CA LYS A 26 -11.67 -17.28 7.84
C LYS A 26 -12.25 -15.96 7.31
N ASP A 27 -13.05 -15.30 8.14
CA ASP A 27 -13.59 -13.97 7.84
C ASP A 27 -12.47 -12.91 7.85
N ALA A 28 -12.54 -11.99 6.90
CA ALA A 28 -11.64 -10.84 6.84
C ALA A 28 -12.22 -9.66 7.62
N ILE A 29 -11.34 -8.79 8.11
CA ILE A 29 -11.74 -7.48 8.63
C ILE A 29 -12.38 -6.67 7.48
N GLN A 30 -13.56 -6.10 7.73
CA GLN A 30 -14.27 -5.21 6.79
C GLN A 30 -14.52 -5.84 5.41
N THR A 31 -14.00 -5.23 4.33
CA THR A 31 -14.17 -5.66 2.92
C THR A 31 -12.83 -5.99 2.26
N ARG A 32 -11.82 -6.34 3.06
CA ARG A 32 -10.44 -6.49 2.58
C ARG A 32 -10.32 -7.63 1.57
N ASP A 33 -10.80 -8.81 1.93
CA ASP A 33 -10.87 -9.96 1.03
C ASP A 33 -11.70 -9.64 -0.22
N VAL A 34 -12.87 -9.03 -0.06
CA VAL A 34 -13.79 -8.69 -1.16
C VAL A 34 -13.10 -7.81 -2.21
N PHE A 35 -12.49 -6.70 -1.81
CA PHE A 35 -11.87 -5.78 -2.76
C PHE A 35 -10.49 -6.24 -3.26
N THR A 36 -9.77 -7.08 -2.50
CA THR A 36 -8.57 -7.76 -3.02
C THR A 36 -8.93 -8.75 -4.12
N ILE A 37 -9.95 -9.59 -3.90
CA ILE A 37 -10.45 -10.52 -4.92
C ILE A 37 -11.00 -9.73 -6.11
N TRP A 38 -11.76 -8.65 -5.87
CA TRP A 38 -12.25 -7.76 -6.91
C TRP A 38 -11.13 -7.22 -7.80
N GLY A 39 -10.03 -6.74 -7.19
CA GLY A 39 -8.86 -6.25 -7.93
C GLY A 39 -8.23 -7.31 -8.82
N ILE A 40 -8.13 -8.55 -8.34
CA ILE A 40 -7.63 -9.69 -9.14
C ILE A 40 -8.59 -10.01 -10.30
N LEU A 41 -9.91 -9.95 -10.08
CA LEU A 41 -10.87 -10.11 -11.17
C LEU A 41 -10.78 -8.98 -12.20
N GLN A 42 -10.53 -7.75 -11.77
CA GLN A 42 -10.29 -6.63 -12.68
C GLN A 42 -9.02 -6.83 -13.50
N LEU A 43 -7.96 -7.38 -12.90
CA LEU A 43 -6.75 -7.76 -13.61
C LEU A 43 -7.01 -8.82 -14.69
N LEU A 44 -7.73 -9.90 -14.35
CA LEU A 44 -8.11 -10.95 -15.31
C LEU A 44 -8.95 -10.39 -16.46
N ARG A 45 -9.83 -9.43 -16.16
CA ARG A 45 -10.65 -8.75 -17.17
C ARG A 45 -9.84 -7.78 -18.04
N LYS A 46 -8.83 -7.11 -17.47
CA LYS A 46 -7.91 -6.21 -18.20
C LYS A 46 -6.97 -6.98 -19.11
N TYR A 47 -6.49 -8.16 -18.69
CA TYR A 47 -5.55 -9.00 -19.43
C TYR A 47 -6.06 -10.45 -19.61
N PRO A 48 -7.16 -10.67 -20.36
CA PRO A 48 -7.78 -11.99 -20.50
C PRO A 48 -6.81 -13.02 -21.09
N GLY A 49 -6.72 -14.19 -20.45
CA GLY A 49 -5.88 -15.31 -20.90
C GLY A 49 -4.37 -15.05 -20.84
N ARG A 50 -3.93 -13.95 -20.21
CA ARG A 50 -2.51 -13.59 -20.10
C ARG A 50 -1.88 -13.90 -18.75
N LEU A 51 -2.67 -14.25 -17.74
CA LEU A 51 -2.15 -14.82 -16.51
C LEU A 51 -2.08 -16.35 -16.67
N PRO A 52 -0.98 -16.98 -16.27
CA PRO A 52 -0.88 -18.44 -16.24
C PRO A 52 -1.78 -19.03 -15.15
N ASP A 53 -1.96 -20.34 -15.21
CA ASP A 53 -2.57 -21.07 -14.11
C ASP A 53 -1.67 -20.95 -12.87
N LEU A 54 -2.25 -20.52 -11.75
CA LEU A 54 -1.52 -20.28 -10.51
C LEU A 54 -2.46 -20.40 -9.30
N GLU A 55 -1.88 -20.62 -8.12
CA GLU A 55 -2.59 -20.55 -6.85
C GLU A 55 -1.87 -19.64 -5.86
N ILE A 56 -2.60 -18.86 -5.07
CA ILE A 56 -2.04 -17.97 -4.05
C ILE A 56 -2.77 -18.14 -2.72
N MET A 57 -1.99 -18.08 -1.65
CA MET A 57 -2.49 -17.96 -0.28
C MET A 57 -2.39 -16.48 0.12
N PHE A 58 -3.51 -15.89 0.52
CA PHE A 58 -3.57 -14.46 0.84
C PHE A 58 -4.00 -14.26 2.29
N GLU A 59 -3.28 -13.43 3.02
CA GLU A 59 -3.62 -13.01 4.38
C GLU A 59 -3.97 -11.51 4.39
N THR A 60 -5.14 -11.18 4.91
CA THR A 60 -5.74 -9.83 4.83
C THR A 60 -5.54 -8.99 6.09
N GLU A 61 -4.88 -9.55 7.10
CA GLU A 61 -4.54 -8.86 8.35
C GLU A 61 -3.38 -7.86 8.18
N ASP A 62 -3.17 -7.01 9.17
CA ASP A 62 -2.25 -5.85 9.08
C ASP A 62 -0.75 -6.18 9.22
N ARG A 63 -0.33 -7.23 9.92
CA ARG A 63 1.12 -7.43 10.19
C ARG A 63 1.72 -8.61 9.43
N PRO A 64 2.84 -8.45 8.71
CA PRO A 64 3.50 -9.56 8.05
C PRO A 64 3.94 -10.60 9.09
N VAL A 65 3.95 -11.87 8.70
CA VAL A 65 3.96 -13.01 9.64
C VAL A 65 4.97 -14.09 9.29
N ILE A 66 5.47 -14.15 8.05
CA ILE A 66 6.45 -15.16 7.65
C ILE A 66 7.83 -14.67 8.06
N LYS A 67 8.22 -14.91 9.32
CA LYS A 67 9.51 -14.46 9.86
C LYS A 67 10.67 -15.15 9.17
N SER A 68 11.62 -14.36 8.69
CA SER A 68 12.84 -14.87 8.03
C SER A 68 13.73 -15.69 8.97
N SER A 69 13.71 -15.42 10.28
CA SER A 69 14.43 -16.18 11.30
C SER A 69 14.06 -17.67 11.30
N ASP A 70 12.80 -17.99 11.00
CA ASP A 70 12.24 -19.34 11.13
C ASP A 70 12.70 -20.24 9.98
N TYR A 71 13.27 -19.64 8.93
CA TYR A 71 13.72 -20.30 7.70
C TYR A 71 15.21 -20.05 7.41
N ARG A 72 15.94 -19.46 8.35
CA ARG A 72 17.39 -19.22 8.24
C ARG A 72 18.15 -20.11 9.23
N GLY A 73 19.21 -20.75 8.75
CA GLY A 73 20.16 -21.52 9.57
C GLY A 73 20.28 -22.99 9.18
N PRO A 74 21.25 -23.72 9.77
CA PRO A 74 21.56 -25.11 9.40
C PRO A 74 20.43 -26.10 9.68
N ASN A 75 19.46 -25.73 10.53
CA ASN A 75 18.30 -26.56 10.88
C ASN A 75 17.04 -26.24 10.04
N ALA A 76 17.09 -25.28 9.11
CA ALA A 76 15.97 -24.96 8.25
C ALA A 76 15.82 -26.03 7.16
N THR A 77 14.99 -27.05 7.43
CA THR A 77 14.76 -28.19 6.52
C THR A 77 13.72 -27.90 5.43
N THR A 78 12.95 -26.82 5.57
CA THR A 78 11.89 -26.45 4.62
C THR A 78 11.93 -24.96 4.32
N GLY A 79 11.69 -24.59 3.06
CA GLY A 79 11.56 -23.18 2.66
C GLY A 79 10.31 -22.51 3.24
N PRO A 80 10.26 -21.17 3.26
CA PRO A 80 9.08 -20.42 3.71
C PRO A 80 7.87 -20.72 2.82
N PRO A 81 6.66 -20.83 3.38
CA PRO A 81 5.45 -20.89 2.56
C PRO A 81 5.20 -19.52 1.91
N PRO A 82 4.82 -19.46 0.63
CA PRO A 82 4.46 -18.19 0.01
C PRO A 82 3.14 -17.69 0.60
N LEU A 83 3.14 -16.46 1.12
CA LEU A 83 1.96 -15.79 1.64
C LEU A 83 1.92 -14.36 1.13
N PHE A 84 0.84 -14.00 0.45
CA PHE A 84 0.60 -12.65 -0.04
C PHE A 84 -0.03 -11.79 1.04
N ARG A 85 0.46 -10.55 1.16
CA ARG A 85 0.00 -9.56 2.16
C ARG A 85 0.16 -8.15 1.61
N TYR A 86 -0.39 -7.18 2.31
CA TYR A 86 -0.40 -5.79 1.89
C TYR A 86 0.83 -4.98 2.34
N CYS A 87 1.68 -5.51 3.22
CA CYS A 87 2.99 -4.93 3.52
C CYS A 87 4.01 -6.01 3.87
N GLY A 88 5.27 -5.59 3.93
CA GLY A 88 6.37 -6.35 4.50
C GLY A 88 7.26 -5.47 5.38
N ASP A 89 8.25 -6.08 6.01
CA ASP A 89 9.32 -5.41 6.73
C ASP A 89 10.67 -6.07 6.41
N LYS A 90 11.72 -5.78 7.18
CA LYS A 90 13.07 -6.34 6.96
C LYS A 90 13.25 -7.75 7.53
N GLU A 91 12.35 -8.15 8.41
CA GLU A 91 12.41 -9.39 9.19
C GLU A 91 11.48 -10.47 8.63
N THR A 92 10.54 -10.09 7.76
CA THR A 92 9.52 -10.96 7.17
C THR A 92 9.78 -11.27 5.69
N LEU A 93 9.12 -12.31 5.18
CA LEU A 93 9.26 -12.86 3.83
C LEU A 93 7.93 -12.85 3.04
N ASP A 94 6.94 -12.14 3.56
CA ASP A 94 5.63 -11.99 2.93
C ASP A 94 5.73 -11.29 1.57
N ILE A 95 4.90 -11.73 0.61
CA ILE A 95 4.88 -11.21 -0.75
C ILE A 95 3.93 -10.02 -0.78
N VAL A 96 4.49 -8.82 -0.90
CA VAL A 96 3.72 -7.58 -0.87
C VAL A 96 2.86 -7.43 -2.12
N PHE A 97 1.57 -7.17 -1.93
CA PHE A 97 0.53 -7.01 -2.94
C PHE A 97 -0.23 -5.70 -2.70
N PRO A 98 -0.70 -5.00 -3.75
CA PRO A 98 -1.48 -3.76 -3.56
C PRO A 98 -2.69 -3.97 -2.65
N ASP A 99 -2.88 -3.04 -1.71
CA ASP A 99 -3.98 -3.13 -0.74
C ASP A 99 -5.38 -3.05 -1.39
N TRP A 100 -6.40 -3.49 -0.65
CA TRP A 100 -7.79 -3.52 -1.13
C TRP A 100 -8.37 -2.12 -1.43
N SER A 101 -7.83 -1.07 -0.81
CA SER A 101 -8.38 0.29 -0.87
C SER A 101 -8.16 0.98 -2.21
N PHE A 102 -7.35 0.41 -3.11
CA PHE A 102 -7.26 0.87 -4.51
C PHE A 102 -8.55 0.68 -5.32
N TRP A 103 -9.39 -0.30 -4.96
CA TRP A 103 -10.64 -0.59 -5.67
C TRP A 103 -11.88 -0.21 -4.89
N GLY A 104 -11.79 -0.21 -3.57
CA GLY A 104 -12.88 0.24 -2.72
C GLY A 104 -12.50 0.16 -1.26
N TRP A 105 -12.81 1.23 -0.55
CA TRP A 105 -12.77 1.25 0.90
C TRP A 105 -14.01 1.98 1.38
N GLN A 106 -14.92 1.21 1.98
CA GLN A 106 -16.24 1.71 2.36
C GLN A 106 -16.19 2.85 3.38
N ASP A 107 -15.10 2.97 4.14
CA ASP A 107 -14.98 3.97 5.21
C ASP A 107 -14.56 5.36 4.71
N LEU A 108 -14.16 5.51 3.44
CA LEU A 108 -13.62 6.78 2.93
C LEU A 108 -14.65 7.80 2.44
N LEU A 109 -15.95 7.46 2.34
CA LEU A 109 -16.95 8.41 1.81
C LEU A 109 -18.21 8.50 2.66
N LYS A 110 -18.07 9.13 3.83
CA LYS A 110 -19.16 9.82 4.52
C LYS A 110 -18.85 11.32 4.59
N CYS A 111 -18.86 12.02 3.44
CA CYS A 111 -19.63 13.25 3.23
C CYS A 111 -19.24 14.04 1.96
N ASN A 112 -20.30 14.50 1.29
CA ASN A 112 -20.37 15.66 0.43
C ASN A 112 -20.30 16.93 1.32
N VAL A 113 -19.55 17.96 0.94
CA VAL A 113 -19.39 19.20 1.74
C VAL A 113 -20.12 20.35 1.04
N SER A 114 -20.90 21.14 1.79
CA SER A 114 -21.51 22.40 1.35
C SER A 114 -20.54 23.58 1.54
N ASP A 115 -20.60 24.55 0.62
CA ASP A 115 -19.64 25.64 0.34
C ASP A 115 -19.34 26.69 1.44
N GLN A 116 -19.52 26.43 2.74
CA GLN A 116 -19.67 27.53 3.71
C GLN A 116 -18.77 27.61 4.96
N GLN A 117 -17.73 26.79 5.18
CA GLN A 117 -16.87 27.06 6.36
C GLN A 117 -15.44 26.51 6.30
N ASP A 118 -14.46 27.42 6.43
CA ASP A 118 -13.02 27.15 6.52
C ASP A 118 -12.48 27.63 7.89
N TRP A 119 -11.77 26.76 8.60
CA TRP A 119 -11.22 27.02 9.95
C TRP A 119 -9.73 26.69 9.96
N ASN A 120 -8.92 27.73 9.73
CA ASN A 120 -7.46 27.71 9.70
C ASN A 120 -6.81 27.02 10.93
N ALA A 121 -6.21 25.85 10.68
CA ALA A 121 -5.31 25.03 11.50
C ALA A 121 -5.91 24.07 12.57
N ARG A 122 -5.75 22.75 12.35
CA ARG A 122 -6.01 21.68 13.34
C ARG A 122 -4.98 20.53 13.25
N LEU A 123 -4.62 19.99 14.40
CA LEU A 123 -3.84 18.75 14.57
C LEU A 123 -4.85 17.62 14.79
N PHE A 124 -4.95 16.67 13.85
CA PHE A 124 -5.94 15.59 13.93
C PHE A 124 -5.33 14.37 14.62
N ILE A 125 -5.73 14.13 15.87
CA ILE A 125 -5.64 12.80 16.47
C ILE A 125 -6.97 12.13 16.14
N GLN A 126 -6.93 11.17 15.22
CA GLN A 126 -8.11 10.48 14.76
C GLN A 126 -8.33 9.24 15.63
N ASP A 127 -9.29 9.32 16.56
CA ASP A 127 -9.81 8.13 17.24
C ASP A 127 -10.71 7.39 16.24
N TRP A 128 -10.17 6.36 15.59
CA TRP A 128 -10.89 5.58 14.59
C TRP A 128 -12.13 4.86 15.14
N ILE A 129 -12.17 4.59 16.46
CA ILE A 129 -13.33 3.97 17.09
C ILE A 129 -14.45 5.01 17.21
N SER A 130 -14.13 6.21 17.71
CA SER A 130 -15.08 7.32 17.83
C SER A 130 -15.52 7.87 16.47
N GLU A 131 -14.61 8.03 15.50
CA GLU A 131 -14.96 8.42 14.13
C GLU A 131 -15.80 7.35 13.44
N GLY A 132 -15.51 6.06 13.66
CA GLY A 132 -16.35 4.96 13.17
C GLY A 132 -17.79 5.06 13.68
N GLN A 133 -17.96 5.38 14.97
CA GLN A 133 -19.28 5.61 15.59
C GLN A 133 -19.98 6.85 15.02
N GLN A 134 -19.24 7.90 14.70
CA GLN A 134 -19.77 9.16 14.16
C GLN A 134 -19.90 9.16 12.63
N GLY A 135 -19.47 8.08 11.98
CA GLY A 135 -19.49 7.94 10.54
C GLY A 135 -18.52 8.86 9.83
N PHE A 136 -17.30 9.04 10.34
CA PHE A 136 -16.16 9.65 9.64
C PHE A 136 -16.38 11.05 9.08
N LYS A 137 -17.34 11.82 9.63
CA LYS A 137 -17.76 13.14 9.10
C LYS A 137 -16.64 14.19 9.04
N GLN A 138 -15.57 14.02 9.82
CA GLN A 138 -14.42 14.93 9.87
C GLN A 138 -13.16 14.32 9.22
N SER A 139 -13.33 13.22 8.48
CA SER A 139 -12.23 12.39 7.96
C SER A 139 -11.97 12.57 6.46
N ASN A 140 -12.60 13.53 5.78
CA ASN A 140 -12.37 13.75 4.36
C ASN A 140 -10.89 14.09 4.12
N VAL A 141 -10.19 13.20 3.41
CA VAL A 141 -8.75 13.28 3.23
C VAL A 141 -8.36 14.43 2.28
N ALA A 142 -9.27 14.84 1.39
CA ALA A 142 -9.04 15.96 0.48
C ALA A 142 -8.99 17.31 1.22
N ASP A 143 -9.82 17.49 2.25
CA ASP A 143 -9.84 18.72 3.06
C ASP A 143 -8.50 18.95 3.76
N GLN A 144 -7.77 17.86 4.04
CA GLN A 144 -6.44 17.94 4.61
C GLN A 144 -5.40 18.47 3.61
N CYS A 145 -5.64 18.46 2.28
CA CYS A 145 -4.66 18.93 1.29
C CYS A 145 -4.37 20.44 1.34
N THR A 146 -5.12 21.20 2.14
CA THR A 146 -4.90 22.64 2.39
C THR A 146 -3.67 22.91 3.28
N TYR A 147 -3.17 21.90 4.00
CA TYR A 147 -2.06 22.03 4.92
C TYR A 147 -0.70 21.87 4.23
N ARG A 148 0.22 22.81 4.44
CA ARG A 148 1.58 22.77 3.87
C ARG A 148 2.39 21.52 4.25
N TYR A 149 2.18 21.02 5.47
CA TYR A 149 2.88 19.85 6.01
C TYR A 149 1.86 18.80 6.41
N LYS A 150 2.15 17.55 6.08
CA LYS A 150 1.36 16.39 6.49
C LYS A 150 2.25 15.38 7.15
N ILE A 151 1.75 14.71 8.18
CA ILE A 151 2.51 13.68 8.90
C ILE A 151 1.95 12.33 8.51
N TYR A 152 2.83 11.45 8.05
CA TYR A 152 2.56 10.03 7.99
C TYR A 152 3.25 9.35 9.16
N ILE A 153 2.47 8.59 9.92
CA ILE A 153 2.94 7.75 11.02
C ILE A 153 2.19 6.42 10.94
N GLU A 154 2.92 5.34 11.18
CA GLU A 154 2.35 4.00 11.22
C GLU A 154 1.38 3.85 12.40
N GLY A 155 0.33 3.08 12.18
CA GLY A 155 -0.63 2.70 13.21
C GLY A 155 -0.29 1.33 13.76
N PHE A 156 -1.19 0.36 13.56
CA PHE A 156 -0.92 -1.03 13.91
C PHE A 156 0.10 -1.70 12.98
N ALA A 157 0.13 -1.27 11.71
CA ALA A 157 1.15 -1.57 10.69
C ALA A 157 1.30 -0.39 9.71
N TRP A 158 1.47 -0.64 8.40
CA TRP A 158 1.38 0.41 7.38
C TRP A 158 -0.03 1.02 7.36
N SER A 159 -0.15 2.29 6.96
CA SER A 159 -1.45 2.95 6.84
C SER A 159 -1.77 3.27 5.38
N VAL A 160 -2.97 2.90 4.96
CA VAL A 160 -3.57 3.24 3.67
C VAL A 160 -3.63 4.76 3.41
N SER A 161 -3.52 5.60 4.46
CA SER A 161 -3.52 7.06 4.36
C SER A 161 -2.31 7.62 3.59
N GLU A 162 -1.19 6.88 3.51
CA GLU A 162 0.07 7.38 2.93
C GLU A 162 -0.12 7.89 1.50
N LYS A 163 -0.75 7.09 0.64
CA LYS A 163 -0.97 7.44 -0.77
C LYS A 163 -1.79 8.72 -0.94
N TYR A 164 -2.79 8.93 -0.07
CA TYR A 164 -3.60 10.14 -0.12
C TYR A 164 -2.86 11.37 0.44
N ILE A 165 -2.02 11.17 1.45
CA ILE A 165 -1.17 12.23 2.01
C ILE A 165 -0.17 12.72 0.97
N LEU A 166 0.51 11.79 0.28
CA LEU A 166 1.49 12.08 -0.76
C LEU A 166 0.88 12.80 -1.97
N ALA A 167 -0.42 12.62 -2.24
CA ALA A 167 -1.09 13.20 -3.39
C ALA A 167 -1.43 14.71 -3.25
N CYS A 168 -1.21 15.34 -2.09
CA CYS A 168 -1.73 16.68 -1.78
C CYS A 168 -0.79 17.87 -2.10
N ASP A 169 0.25 17.71 -2.94
CA ASP A 169 1.30 18.74 -3.17
C ASP A 169 1.99 19.27 -1.89
N SER A 170 1.74 18.60 -0.77
CA SER A 170 2.13 19.01 0.57
C SER A 170 3.42 18.30 0.97
N VAL A 171 4.26 18.94 1.77
CA VAL A 171 5.45 18.24 2.28
C VAL A 171 4.99 17.14 3.22
N THR A 172 5.23 15.89 2.81
CA THR A 172 4.93 14.73 3.63
C THR A 172 6.10 14.45 4.55
N LEU A 173 5.87 14.57 5.86
CA LEU A 173 6.77 14.25 6.95
C LEU A 173 6.54 12.79 7.34
N ILE A 174 7.41 11.89 6.90
CA ILE A 174 7.29 10.44 7.15
C ILE A 174 8.11 10.11 8.39
N VAL A 175 7.42 9.75 9.48
CA VAL A 175 8.06 9.11 10.63
C VAL A 175 8.65 7.78 10.17
N GLN A 176 9.94 7.58 10.42
CA GLN A 176 10.74 6.45 9.94
C GLN A 176 9.93 5.13 10.03
N PRO A 177 9.47 4.58 8.90
CA PRO A 177 8.54 3.47 8.91
C PRO A 177 9.27 2.16 9.18
N HIS A 178 8.60 1.25 9.88
CA HIS A 178 9.02 -0.14 10.05
C HIS A 178 8.54 -1.01 8.88
N TYR A 179 7.32 -0.76 8.41
CA TYR A 179 6.68 -1.47 7.32
C TYR A 179 6.85 -0.73 5.99
N TYR A 180 6.75 -1.48 4.90
CA TYR A 180 6.65 -0.91 3.56
C TYR A 180 5.56 -1.58 2.74
N ASP A 181 4.83 -0.77 1.99
CA ASP A 181 3.99 -1.21 0.88
C ASP A 181 4.82 -1.29 -0.42
N PHE A 182 4.21 -1.76 -1.51
CA PHE A 182 4.89 -2.10 -2.75
C PHE A 182 5.59 -0.89 -3.39
N PHE A 183 5.02 0.31 -3.31
CA PHE A 183 5.56 1.52 -3.95
C PHE A 183 6.54 2.32 -3.07
N MET A 184 6.44 2.25 -1.74
CA MET A 184 7.24 3.04 -0.80
C MET A 184 8.75 2.83 -0.98
N ARG A 185 9.15 1.64 -1.42
CA ARG A 185 10.55 1.27 -1.64
C ARG A 185 11.21 2.15 -2.70
N SER A 186 10.46 2.62 -3.69
CA SER A 186 10.93 3.47 -4.79
C SER A 186 11.10 4.94 -4.40
N MET A 187 10.47 5.39 -3.31
CA MET A 187 10.57 6.78 -2.87
C MET A 187 11.93 7.13 -2.25
N GLN A 188 12.35 8.38 -2.43
CA GLN A 188 13.60 8.95 -1.92
C GLN A 188 13.35 10.08 -0.89
N PRO A 189 13.98 10.03 0.30
CA PRO A 189 13.92 11.11 1.28
C PRO A 189 14.59 12.38 0.76
N VAL A 190 14.01 13.52 1.14
CA VAL A 190 14.35 14.88 0.69
C VAL A 190 14.09 15.11 -0.82
N GLU A 191 13.46 14.16 -1.49
CA GLU A 191 12.94 14.26 -2.86
C GLU A 191 11.42 14.12 -2.86
N HIS A 192 10.91 13.00 -2.35
CA HIS A 192 9.47 12.69 -2.32
C HIS A 192 8.84 12.95 -0.95
N TYR A 193 9.63 12.97 0.12
CA TYR A 193 9.16 13.19 1.48
C TYR A 193 10.28 13.70 2.39
N TRP A 194 9.95 14.23 3.55
CA TRP A 194 10.92 14.58 4.59
C TRP A 194 10.98 13.48 5.66
N PRO A 195 12.15 12.88 5.94
CA PRO A 195 12.27 11.84 6.96
C PRO A 195 12.21 12.44 8.37
N ILE A 196 11.40 11.84 9.24
CA ILE A 196 11.27 12.18 10.67
C ILE A 196 11.80 11.02 11.51
N ARG A 197 12.56 11.36 12.54
CA ARG A 197 13.10 10.38 13.49
C ARG A 197 12.00 9.76 14.33
N ASP A 198 12.02 8.43 14.45
CA ASP A 198 11.10 7.71 15.33
C ASP A 198 11.49 7.83 16.81
N ASP A 199 12.79 7.94 17.12
CA ASP A 199 13.31 8.02 18.48
C ASP A 199 13.16 9.41 19.14
N ASP A 200 12.98 10.48 18.35
CA ASP A 200 12.81 11.86 18.84
C ASP A 200 11.85 12.66 17.94
N LYS A 201 10.64 12.12 17.76
CA LYS A 201 9.64 12.61 16.79
C LYS A 201 9.34 14.09 16.93
N CYS A 202 9.09 14.56 18.15
CA CYS A 202 8.64 15.94 18.38
C CYS A 202 9.69 16.97 17.98
N ARG A 203 10.96 16.75 18.36
CA ARG A 203 12.06 17.64 17.98
C ARG A 203 12.36 17.56 16.48
N SER A 204 12.31 16.35 15.91
CA SER A 204 12.53 16.16 14.48
C SER A 204 11.43 16.83 13.64
N LEU A 205 10.17 16.76 14.07
CA LEU A 205 9.04 17.47 13.45
C LEU A 205 9.20 18.99 13.55
N LYS A 206 9.55 19.51 14.73
CA LYS A 206 9.79 20.95 14.92
C LYS A 206 10.89 21.46 13.98
N PHE A 207 12.01 20.73 13.90
CA PHE A 207 13.10 21.05 13.00
C PHE A 207 12.65 21.02 11.52
N ALA A 208 11.92 19.98 11.10
CA ALA A 208 11.43 19.85 9.72
C ALA A 208 10.54 21.02 9.30
N VAL A 209 9.62 21.44 10.18
CA VAL A 209 8.70 22.55 9.94
C VAL A 209 9.46 23.87 9.86
N ASP A 210 10.38 24.14 10.78
CA ASP A 210 11.22 25.35 10.75
C ASP A 210 12.10 25.41 9.50
N TRP A 211 12.76 24.29 9.18
CA TRP A 211 13.56 24.17 7.97
C TRP A 211 12.71 24.44 6.73
N GLY A 212 11.54 23.81 6.63
CA GLY A 212 10.65 23.97 5.48
C GLY A 212 10.12 25.41 5.35
N ASN A 213 9.84 26.09 6.46
CA ASN A 213 9.37 27.47 6.46
C ASN A 213 10.48 28.46 6.06
N ASN A 214 11.73 28.13 6.35
CA ASN A 214 12.91 28.88 5.91
C ASN A 214 13.35 28.52 4.47
N HIS A 215 12.91 27.39 3.93
CA HIS A 215 13.24 26.89 2.59
C HIS A 215 11.99 26.63 1.74
N LYS A 216 11.07 27.60 1.70
CA LYS A 216 9.72 27.44 1.11
C LYS A 216 9.72 26.85 -0.30
N LYS A 217 10.62 27.32 -1.19
CA LYS A 217 10.74 26.79 -2.55
C LYS A 217 11.10 25.31 -2.55
N LYS A 218 12.08 24.91 -1.72
CA LYS A 218 12.52 23.53 -1.65
C LYS A 218 11.46 22.62 -1.01
N ALA A 219 10.78 23.11 0.03
CA ALA A 219 9.63 22.44 0.61
C ALA A 219 8.55 22.18 -0.45
N GLN A 220 8.18 23.20 -1.24
CA GLN A 220 7.20 23.04 -2.31
C GLN A 220 7.65 22.05 -3.39
N GLU A 221 8.93 22.05 -3.77
CA GLU A 221 9.49 21.05 -4.71
C GLU A 221 9.33 19.63 -4.19
N ILE A 222 9.56 19.38 -2.88
CA ILE A 222 9.39 18.06 -2.27
C ILE A 222 7.91 17.62 -2.33
N GLY A 223 6.99 18.50 -1.93
CA GLY A 223 5.55 18.20 -1.97
C GLY A 223 5.04 17.91 -3.37
N LYS A 224 5.49 18.67 -4.38
CA LYS A 224 5.14 18.44 -5.79
C LYS A 224 5.76 17.16 -6.35
N ALA A 225 7.00 16.85 -6.01
CA ALA A 225 7.63 15.61 -6.44
C ALA A 225 6.89 14.39 -5.86
N ALA A 226 6.38 14.48 -4.63
CA ALA A 226 5.53 13.46 -4.01
C ALA A 226 4.26 13.21 -4.84
N SER A 227 3.48 14.26 -5.12
CA SER A 227 2.22 14.12 -5.84
C SER A 227 2.41 13.74 -7.31
N SER A 228 3.44 14.26 -7.98
CA SER A 228 3.84 13.80 -9.32
C SER A 228 4.18 12.31 -9.32
N PHE A 229 4.92 11.82 -8.32
CA PHE A 229 5.18 10.38 -8.19
C PHE A 229 3.87 9.59 -8.04
N MET A 230 2.91 10.06 -7.24
CA MET A 230 1.61 9.39 -7.10
C MET A 230 0.83 9.35 -8.43
N GLN A 231 0.80 10.46 -9.15
CA GLN A 231 0.07 10.59 -10.42
C GLN A 231 0.69 9.76 -11.54
N GLU A 232 2.02 9.71 -11.60
CA GLU A 232 2.75 9.10 -12.72
C GLU A 232 3.10 7.63 -12.46
N GLN A 233 3.50 7.31 -11.22
CA GLN A 233 4.04 6.01 -10.84
C GLN A 233 3.03 5.12 -10.09
N LEU A 234 1.97 5.69 -9.51
CA LEU A 234 0.94 4.94 -8.77
C LEU A 234 -0.47 5.03 -9.40
N LYS A 235 -0.53 5.19 -10.72
CA LYS A 235 -1.79 5.10 -11.47
C LYS A 235 -2.30 3.65 -11.57
N MET A 236 -3.62 3.50 -11.72
CA MET A 236 -4.27 2.18 -11.80
C MET A 236 -3.68 1.26 -12.87
N ASP A 237 -3.26 1.78 -14.02
CA ASP A 237 -2.60 0.97 -15.05
C ASP A 237 -1.31 0.33 -14.53
N TYR A 238 -0.49 1.06 -13.78
CA TYR A 238 0.75 0.53 -13.20
C TYR A 238 0.51 -0.37 -11.99
N ILE A 239 -0.60 -0.17 -11.27
CA ILE A 239 -1.02 -1.10 -10.21
C ILE A 239 -1.39 -2.45 -10.83
N TYR A 240 -2.19 -2.46 -11.91
CA TYR A 240 -2.49 -3.70 -12.63
C TYR A 240 -1.25 -4.31 -13.28
N ASP A 241 -0.33 -3.52 -13.83
CA ASP A 241 0.92 -4.04 -14.37
C ASP A 241 1.82 -4.65 -13.28
N TYR A 242 1.89 -4.03 -12.11
CA TYR A 242 2.59 -4.59 -10.96
C TYR A 242 2.01 -5.95 -10.56
N MET A 243 0.68 -6.04 -10.42
CA MET A 243 0.00 -7.31 -10.12
C MET A 243 0.22 -8.35 -11.23
N PHE A 244 0.14 -7.92 -12.50
CA PHE A 244 0.37 -8.79 -13.67
C PHE A 244 1.75 -9.43 -13.59
N HIS A 245 2.80 -8.61 -13.43
CA HIS A 245 4.18 -9.10 -13.37
C HIS A 245 4.43 -9.93 -12.12
N LEU A 246 3.94 -9.48 -10.95
CA LEU A 246 4.08 -10.20 -9.70
C LEU A 246 3.50 -11.62 -9.79
N LEU A 247 2.28 -11.76 -10.29
CA LEU A 247 1.61 -13.06 -10.42
C LEU A 247 2.24 -13.94 -11.51
N ASN A 248 2.67 -13.35 -12.64
CA ASN A 248 3.37 -14.09 -13.69
C ASN A 248 4.74 -14.63 -13.23
N GLU A 249 5.55 -13.80 -12.55
CA GLU A 249 6.85 -14.24 -12.02
C GLU A 249 6.67 -15.25 -10.89
N TYR A 250 5.67 -15.05 -10.03
CA TYR A 250 5.33 -16.00 -8.97
C TYR A 250 4.94 -17.37 -9.55
N ALA A 251 4.09 -17.40 -10.58
CA ALA A 251 3.63 -18.65 -11.20
C ALA A 251 4.79 -19.50 -11.76
N LYS A 252 5.86 -18.88 -12.28
CA LYS A 252 7.07 -19.59 -12.75
C LYS A 252 7.79 -20.34 -11.64
N LEU A 253 7.56 -19.99 -10.38
CA LEU A 253 8.18 -20.65 -9.22
C LEU A 253 7.40 -21.89 -8.76
N LEU A 254 6.16 -22.07 -9.23
CA LEU A 254 5.35 -23.24 -8.92
C LEU A 254 5.97 -24.48 -9.57
N LYS A 255 6.16 -25.53 -8.76
CA LYS A 255 6.74 -26.81 -9.19
C LYS A 255 5.68 -27.91 -9.35
N PHE A 256 4.43 -27.49 -9.46
CA PHE A 256 3.26 -28.36 -9.53
C PHE A 256 2.18 -27.66 -10.35
N GLU A 257 1.21 -28.42 -10.83
CA GLU A 257 0.05 -27.91 -11.52
C GLU A 257 -1.04 -27.52 -10.50
N PRO A 258 -1.49 -26.25 -10.47
CA PRO A 258 -2.55 -25.81 -9.56
C PRO A 258 -3.84 -26.58 -9.79
N LYS A 259 -4.58 -26.83 -8.71
CA LYS A 259 -5.88 -27.53 -8.76
C LYS A 259 -6.91 -26.76 -8.00
N ILE A 260 -8.16 -26.81 -8.47
CA ILE A 260 -9.29 -26.20 -7.79
C ILE A 260 -9.52 -26.97 -6.47
N PRO A 261 -9.41 -26.32 -5.29
CA PRO A 261 -9.65 -26.97 -4.02
C PRO A 261 -11.13 -27.38 -3.86
N GLU A 262 -11.37 -28.42 -3.07
CA GLU A 262 -12.73 -28.80 -2.69
C GLU A 262 -13.38 -27.67 -1.88
N GLY A 263 -14.57 -27.24 -2.29
CA GLY A 263 -15.28 -26.12 -1.65
C GLY A 263 -14.93 -24.73 -2.19
N ALA A 264 -13.99 -24.62 -3.13
CA ALA A 264 -13.73 -23.34 -3.81
C ALA A 264 -14.90 -22.94 -4.72
N VAL A 265 -15.23 -21.65 -4.73
CA VAL A 265 -16.32 -21.08 -5.55
C VAL A 265 -15.72 -20.32 -6.72
N GLU A 266 -16.21 -20.56 -7.94
CA GLU A 266 -15.87 -19.74 -9.11
C GLU A 266 -16.43 -18.33 -8.93
N LEU A 267 -15.58 -17.31 -9.05
CA LEU A 267 -15.96 -15.91 -8.97
C LEU A 267 -15.69 -15.20 -10.28
N CYS A 268 -16.64 -14.35 -10.69
CA CYS A 268 -16.47 -13.36 -11.73
C CYS A 268 -16.96 -11.99 -11.25
N SER A 269 -16.59 -10.93 -11.99
CA SER A 269 -16.92 -9.55 -11.61
C SER A 269 -18.43 -9.36 -11.49
N GLU A 270 -19.19 -9.94 -12.41
CA GLU A 270 -20.64 -9.84 -12.46
C GLU A 270 -21.30 -10.50 -11.25
N VAL A 271 -20.86 -11.71 -10.86
CA VAL A 271 -21.40 -12.42 -9.68
C VAL A 271 -21.12 -11.63 -8.40
N MET A 272 -19.89 -11.14 -8.22
CA MET A 272 -19.54 -10.36 -7.02
C MET A 272 -20.32 -9.03 -6.96
N ALA A 273 -20.47 -8.32 -8.08
CA ALA A 273 -21.19 -7.05 -8.12
C ALA A 273 -22.70 -7.22 -7.89
N CYS A 274 -23.32 -8.29 -8.41
CA CYS A 274 -24.73 -8.60 -8.16
C CYS A 274 -24.99 -8.96 -6.69
N GLN A 275 -24.10 -9.74 -6.07
CA GLN A 275 -24.22 -10.09 -4.65
C GLN A 275 -23.97 -8.90 -3.70
N ALA A 276 -23.35 -7.82 -4.20
CA ALA A 276 -23.07 -6.62 -3.43
C ALA A 276 -24.30 -5.68 -3.21
N GLU A 277 -25.51 -6.09 -3.63
CA GLU A 277 -26.76 -5.31 -3.56
C GLU A 277 -27.36 -5.12 -2.14
N GLY A 278 -26.71 -5.60 -1.08
CA GLY A 278 -27.16 -5.41 0.31
C GLY A 278 -27.22 -3.94 0.77
N LEU A 279 -27.94 -3.72 1.90
CA LEU A 279 -28.46 -2.49 2.56
C LEU A 279 -27.69 -1.16 2.52
N GLU A 280 -26.51 -1.05 1.91
CA GLU A 280 -25.78 0.20 1.79
C GLU A 280 -25.39 0.62 0.38
N GLY A 281 -25.64 -0.17 -0.70
CA GLY A 281 -25.44 0.23 -2.11
C GLY A 281 -24.02 0.66 -2.56
N ARG A 282 -23.13 0.96 -1.62
CA ARG A 282 -21.81 1.57 -1.81
C ARG A 282 -20.75 0.56 -2.22
N LYS A 283 -20.83 -0.69 -1.74
CA LYS A 283 -19.96 -1.78 -2.23
C LYS A 283 -20.11 -1.93 -3.74
N LYS A 284 -21.36 -2.03 -4.19
CA LYS A 284 -21.70 -2.07 -5.61
C LYS A 284 -21.23 -0.81 -6.33
N GLN A 285 -21.41 0.38 -5.76
CA GLN A 285 -20.89 1.62 -6.35
C GLN A 285 -19.37 1.56 -6.59
N PHE A 286 -18.56 1.26 -5.57
CA PHE A 286 -17.09 1.17 -5.72
C PHE A 286 -16.68 0.10 -6.74
N MET A 287 -17.36 -1.06 -6.72
CA MET A 287 -17.15 -2.08 -7.73
C MET A 287 -17.43 -1.54 -9.13
N MET A 288 -18.57 -0.88 -9.35
CA MET A 288 -18.94 -0.35 -10.66
C MET A 288 -18.07 0.82 -11.15
N GLU A 289 -17.58 1.65 -10.22
CA GLU A 289 -16.62 2.74 -10.48
C GLU A 289 -15.24 2.21 -10.85
N SER A 290 -14.77 1.15 -10.17
CA SER A 290 -13.48 0.52 -10.43
C SER A 290 -13.54 -0.63 -11.46
N LEU A 291 -14.73 -0.93 -12.01
CA LEU A 291 -14.92 -1.99 -12.99
C LEU A 291 -14.17 -1.67 -14.29
N VAL A 292 -13.20 -2.52 -14.62
CA VAL A 292 -12.50 -2.51 -15.90
C VAL A 292 -13.52 -2.77 -17.01
N LYS A 293 -13.74 -1.81 -17.92
CA LYS A 293 -14.85 -1.90 -18.88
C LYS A 293 -14.61 -2.97 -19.96
N GLY A 294 -13.37 -3.27 -20.28
CA GLY A 294 -13.01 -4.33 -21.21
C GLY A 294 -11.50 -4.61 -21.23
N PRO A 295 -11.05 -5.54 -22.08
CA PRO A 295 -9.65 -5.88 -22.24
C PRO A 295 -8.82 -4.65 -22.63
N SER A 296 -7.60 -4.57 -22.10
CA SER A 296 -6.66 -3.51 -22.48
C SER A 296 -6.28 -3.66 -23.96
N THR A 297 -6.29 -2.54 -24.69
CA THR A 297 -5.77 -2.47 -26.07
C THR A 297 -4.24 -2.42 -26.11
N THR A 298 -3.62 -2.03 -24.99
CA THR A 298 -2.17 -2.03 -24.79
C THR A 298 -1.76 -3.24 -23.97
N SER A 299 -0.55 -3.76 -24.26
CA SER A 299 0.07 -4.75 -23.37
C SER A 299 0.46 -4.12 -22.03
N PRO A 300 0.56 -4.93 -20.95
CA PRO A 300 1.22 -4.50 -19.72
C PRO A 300 2.59 -3.90 -20.03
N CYS A 301 3.04 -2.97 -19.19
CA CYS A 301 4.37 -2.40 -19.33
C CYS A 301 5.45 -3.49 -19.38
N THR A 302 6.58 -3.21 -20.03
CA THR A 302 7.73 -4.13 -19.98
C THR A 302 8.40 -4.01 -18.63
N LEU A 303 8.46 -5.11 -17.87
CA LEU A 303 9.22 -5.14 -16.63
C LEU A 303 10.71 -4.96 -16.94
N PRO A 304 11.38 -3.92 -16.43
CA PRO A 304 12.81 -3.77 -16.63
C PRO A 304 13.58 -4.93 -15.96
N PRO A 305 14.79 -5.26 -16.44
CA PRO A 305 15.61 -6.26 -15.76
C PRO A 305 15.88 -5.86 -14.31
N PRO A 306 16.12 -6.83 -13.41
CA PRO A 306 16.51 -6.53 -12.04
C PRO A 306 17.71 -5.58 -12.00
N TYR A 307 17.72 -4.67 -11.03
CA TYR A 307 18.86 -3.77 -10.86
C TYR A 307 20.15 -4.57 -10.69
N GLU A 308 21.20 -4.15 -11.40
CA GLU A 308 22.55 -4.59 -11.11
C GLU A 308 22.90 -4.23 -9.65
N ILE A 309 23.67 -5.11 -8.99
CA ILE A 309 24.07 -4.92 -7.57
C ILE A 309 24.63 -3.51 -7.30
N PRO A 310 25.51 -2.93 -8.14
CA PRO A 310 26.03 -1.58 -7.92
C PRO A 310 24.94 -0.50 -7.98
N THR A 311 23.99 -0.62 -8.93
CA THR A 311 22.89 0.34 -9.11
C THR A 311 21.94 0.31 -7.92
N LEU A 312 21.56 -0.90 -7.47
CA LEU A 312 20.73 -1.05 -6.27
C LEU A 312 21.45 -0.51 -5.03
N ALA A 313 22.74 -0.82 -4.88
CA ALA A 313 23.53 -0.32 -3.76
C ALA A 313 23.64 1.22 -3.78
N ALA A 314 23.79 1.84 -4.94
CA ALA A 314 23.81 3.29 -5.09
C ALA A 314 22.47 3.93 -4.71
N PHE A 315 21.35 3.34 -5.15
CA PHE A 315 20.00 3.78 -4.79
C PHE A 315 19.76 3.72 -3.27
N LEU A 316 20.12 2.60 -2.63
CA LEU A 316 19.99 2.42 -1.18
C LEU A 316 20.94 3.36 -0.40
N ARG A 317 22.18 3.52 -0.87
CA ARG A 317 23.15 4.44 -0.26
C ARG A 317 22.67 5.89 -0.33
N ARG A 318 22.08 6.32 -1.47
CA ARG A 318 21.47 7.65 -1.59
C ARG A 318 20.38 7.85 -0.52
N LYS A 319 19.50 6.87 -0.35
CA LYS A 319 18.44 6.88 0.66
C LYS A 319 18.99 7.07 2.08
N ILE A 320 19.99 6.28 2.45
CA ILE A 320 20.64 6.33 3.77
C ILE A 320 21.37 7.67 3.95
N ASN A 321 22.09 8.15 2.93
CA ASN A 321 22.83 9.40 2.98
C ASN A 321 21.90 10.61 3.18
N SER A 322 20.77 10.68 2.48
CA SER A 322 19.77 11.75 2.67
C SER A 322 19.24 11.78 4.10
N ILE A 323 18.91 10.62 4.67
CA ILE A 323 18.44 10.53 6.07
C ILE A 323 19.55 10.98 7.04
N MET A 324 20.78 10.52 6.84
CA MET A 324 21.92 10.94 7.68
C MET A 324 22.21 12.44 7.56
N GLN A 325 22.02 13.03 6.39
CA GLN A 325 22.19 14.46 6.17
C GLN A 325 21.14 15.27 6.95
N VAL A 326 19.87 14.87 6.90
CA VAL A 326 18.80 15.49 7.70
C VAL A 326 19.11 15.39 9.19
N LYS A 327 19.57 14.22 9.67
CA LYS A 327 19.99 14.04 11.07
C LYS A 327 21.10 15.00 11.48
N LYS A 328 22.12 15.19 10.62
CA LYS A 328 23.20 16.16 10.88
C LYS A 328 22.67 17.60 10.97
N TRP A 329 21.79 18.00 10.06
CA TRP A 329 21.19 19.34 10.11
C TRP A 329 20.36 19.53 11.38
N GLU A 330 19.60 18.51 11.79
CA GLU A 330 18.80 18.54 13.02
C GLU A 330 19.70 18.71 14.25
N THR A 331 20.79 17.92 14.35
CA THR A 331 21.76 18.06 15.44
C THR A 331 22.35 19.47 15.50
N SER A 332 22.84 20.00 14.37
CA SER A 332 23.41 21.36 14.33
C SER A 332 22.38 22.44 14.67
N TYR A 333 21.13 22.28 14.27
CA TYR A 333 20.05 23.22 14.61
C TYR A 333 19.83 23.30 16.13
N TRP A 334 19.73 22.15 16.82
CA TRP A 334 19.53 22.13 18.26
C TRP A 334 20.77 22.56 19.06
N GLU A 335 21.98 22.22 18.59
CA GLU A 335 23.23 22.71 19.18
C GLU A 335 23.36 24.23 19.13
N ASN A 336 22.90 24.86 18.04
CA ASN A 336 22.94 26.31 17.89
C ASN A 336 21.88 27.03 18.74
N LEU A 337 20.69 26.44 18.88
CA LEU A 337 19.64 26.98 19.76
C LEU A 337 20.03 26.92 21.24
N ASN A 338 20.72 25.87 21.68
CA ASN A 338 21.17 25.74 23.07
C ASN A 338 22.34 26.70 23.43
N LYS A 339 22.93 27.37 22.44
CA LYS A 339 24.00 28.37 22.62
C LYS A 339 23.48 29.81 22.65
N GLN A 340 22.20 30.02 22.31
CA GLN A 340 21.48 31.30 22.43
C GLN A 340 20.74 31.33 23.77
#